data_AF-A0ABD6E0S3-F1
#
_entry.id   AF-A0ABD6E0S3-F1
#
_cell.length_a   1.000
_cell.length_b   1.000
_cell.length_c   1.000
_cell.angle_alpha   90.00
_cell.angle_beta   90.00
_cell.angle_gamma   90.00
#
_symmetry.space_group_name_H-M   'P 1'
#
loop_
_entity.id
_entity.type
_entity.pdbx_description
1 polymer ?
#
loop_
_entity_poly.entity_id
_entity_poly.type
_entity_poly.pdbx_seq_one_letter_code
_entity_poly.pdbx_strand_id
1 'polypeptide(L)' 'MRYEIHRFDINMEKDQDKLKQFLNNLRGEIVAIIPNVKPTFRPMGATAKVDFLLIVEKI' A
#
# COMPACT_ATOMS: atom_id res chain seq x y z
N MET A 1 17.79 15.98 2.42
CA MET A 1 16.72 15.10 1.89
C MET A 1 16.39 14.09 2.95
N ARG A 2 15.11 14.01 3.34
CA ARG A 2 14.62 13.00 4.28
C ARG A 2 13.58 12.13 3.57
N TYR A 3 13.48 10.89 4.01
CA TYR A 3 12.47 9.97 3.51
C TYR A 3 11.63 9.51 4.69
N GLU A 4 10.32 9.48 4.48
CA GLU A 4 9.38 8.83 5.38
C GLU A 4 8.78 7.60 4.68
N ILE A 5 8.55 6.55 5.46
CA ILE A 5 8.01 5.28 4.97
C ILE A 5 6.71 5.04 5.70
N HIS A 6 5.62 4.98 4.93
CA HIS A 6 4.29 4.77 5.45
C HIS A 6 3.81 3.38 5.12
N ARG A 7 3.36 2.63 6.12
CA ARG A 7 2.62 1.39 5.91
C ARG A 7 1.14 1.71 5.78
N PHE A 8 0.53 1.29 4.68
CA PHE A 8 -0.88 1.47 4.40
C PHE A 8 -1.57 0.12 4.20
N ASP A 9 -2.27 -0.36 5.23
CA ASP A 9 -3.07 -1.59 5.13
C ASP A 9 -4.28 -1.34 4.22
N ILE A 10 -4.45 -2.18 3.19
CA ILE A 10 -5.41 -1.95 2.11
C ILE A 10 -6.11 -3.24 1.70
N ASN A 11 -7.43 -3.16 1.50
CA ASN A 11 -8.13 -4.06 0.60
C ASN A 11 -8.18 -3.45 -0.80
N MET A 12 -7.36 -3.97 -1.72
CA MET A 12 -7.19 -3.46 -3.08
C MET A 12 -8.49 -3.26 -3.86
N GLU A 13 -9.55 -4.02 -3.56
CA GLU A 13 -10.84 -3.92 -4.25
C GLU A 13 -11.78 -2.86 -3.65
N LYS A 14 -11.62 -2.52 -2.37
CA LYS A 14 -12.61 -1.72 -1.62
C LYS A 14 -12.09 -0.36 -1.19
N ASP A 15 -10.78 -0.23 -1.03
CA ASP A 15 -10.18 0.89 -0.32
C ASP A 15 -9.53 1.92 -1.25
N GLN A 16 -9.97 1.98 -2.52
CA GLN A 16 -9.42 2.92 -3.51
C GLN A 16 -9.59 4.38 -3.05
N ASP A 17 -10.75 4.75 -2.52
CA ASP A 17 -11.00 6.11 -2.03
C ASP A 17 -10.19 6.44 -0.77
N LYS A 18 -10.00 5.45 0.11
CA LYS A 18 -9.16 5.57 1.30
C LYS A 18 -7.69 5.81 0.92
N LEU A 19 -7.18 5.06 -0.06
CA LEU A 19 -5.83 5.25 -0.59
C LEU A 19 -5.69 6.65 -1.21
N LYS A 20 -6.64 7.08 -2.02
CA LYS A 20 -6.66 8.43 -2.60
C LYS A 20 -6.60 9.51 -1.53
N GLN A 21 -7.40 9.39 -0.47
CA GLN A 21 -7.40 10.34 0.64
C GLN A 21 -6.05 10.35 1.38
N PHE A 22 -5.46 9.17 1.61
CA PHE A 22 -4.13 9.07 2.23
C PHE A 22 -3.08 9.81 1.41
N LEU A 23 -2.99 9.53 0.10
CA LEU A 23 -2.00 10.13 -0.80
C LEU A 23 -2.15 11.65 -0.89
N ASN A 24 -3.38 12.15 -0.94
CA ASN A 24 -3.66 13.60 -0.99
C ASN A 24 -3.30 14.35 0.31
N ASN A 25 -3.11 13.64 1.43
CA ASN A 25 -2.73 14.24 2.72
C ASN A 25 -1.21 14.27 2.94
N LEU A 26 -0.42 13.62 2.07
CA LEU A 26 1.04 13.68 2.12
C LEU A 26 1.53 15.08 1.73
N ARG A 27 2.64 15.52 2.35
CA ARG A 27 3.19 16.88 2.16
C ARG A 27 4.37 16.90 1.20
N GLY A 28 5.09 15.79 1.13
CA GLY A 28 6.23 15.56 0.27
C GLY A 28 5.87 14.87 -1.04
N GLU A 29 6.91 14.55 -1.80
CA GLU A 29 6.79 13.87 -3.09
C GLU A 29 6.73 12.35 -2.88
N ILE A 30 5.72 11.70 -3.47
CA ILE A 30 5.63 10.23 -3.47
C ILE A 30 6.63 9.69 -4.49
N VAL A 31 7.67 8.99 -4.03
CA VAL A 31 8.73 8.46 -4.91
C VAL A 31 8.56 6.97 -5.22
N ALA A 32 7.83 6.22 -4.38
CA ALA A 32 7.53 4.81 -4.60
C ALA A 32 6.29 4.33 -3.84
N ILE A 33 5.57 3.36 -4.41
CA ILE A 33 4.51 2.58 -3.75
C ILE A 33 4.82 1.11 -3.99
N ILE A 34 5.11 0.35 -2.93
CA ILE A 34 5.59 -1.04 -2.99
C ILE A 34 4.56 -1.94 -2.32
N PRO A 35 3.91 -2.86 -3.06
CA PRO A 35 2.97 -3.80 -2.45
C PRO A 35 3.70 -4.92 -1.71
N ASN A 36 3.28 -5.20 -0.48
CA ASN A 36 3.60 -6.46 0.20
C ASN A 36 2.54 -7.50 -0.16
N VAL A 37 2.97 -8.59 -0.80
CA VAL A 37 2.11 -9.68 -1.23
C VAL A 37 2.38 -10.91 -0.38
N LYS A 38 1.34 -11.46 0.24
CA LYS A 38 1.44 -12.69 1.03
C LYS A 38 0.73 -13.86 0.33
N PRO A 39 1.34 -15.07 0.32
CA PRO A 39 0.63 -16.28 -0.07
C PRO A 39 -0.59 -16.48 0.83
N THR A 40 -1.72 -16.87 0.24
CA THR A 40 -2.97 -17.17 0.94
C THR A 40 -3.53 -18.48 0.41
N PHE A 41 -3.76 -19.43 1.31
CA PHE A 41 -4.40 -20.70 0.95
C PHE A 41 -5.92 -20.54 0.95
N ARG A 42 -6.55 -20.94 -0.16
CA ARG A 42 -8.01 -21.04 -0.30
C ARG A 42 -8.39 -22.49 -0.61
N PRO A 43 -9.67 -22.88 -0.43
CA PRO A 43 -10.12 -24.25 -0.73
C PRO A 43 -9.84 -24.72 -2.17
N MET A 44 -9.78 -23.79 -3.13
CA MET A 44 -9.48 -24.05 -4.55
C MET A 44 -7.98 -23.98 -4.91
N GLY A 45 -7.10 -23.79 -3.92
CA GLY A 45 -5.64 -23.74 -4.13
C GLY A 45 -4.95 -22.54 -3.48
N ALA A 46 -3.64 -22.45 -3.70
CA ALA A 46 -2.82 -21.32 -3.25
C ALA A 46 -3.03 -20.11 -4.18
N THR A 47 -3.20 -18.93 -3.57
CA THR A 47 -3.25 -17.65 -4.27
C THR A 47 -2.34 -16.64 -3.54
N ALA A 48 -2.31 -15.41 -4.02
CA ALA A 48 -1.55 -14.32 -3.43
C ALA A 48 -2.48 -13.13 -3.19
N LYS A 49 -2.37 -12.48 -2.03
CA LYS A 49 -3.13 -11.27 -1.72
C LYS A 49 -2.17 -10.18 -1.26
N VAL A 50 -2.42 -8.95 -1.71
CA VAL A 50 -1.77 -7.76 -1.13
C VAL A 50 -2.24 -7.61 0.31
N ASP A 51 -1.29 -7.46 1.23
CA ASP A 51 -1.57 -7.23 2.66
C ASP A 51 -1.56 -5.73 2.97
N PHE A 52 -0.51 -5.04 2.53
CA PHE A 52 -0.35 -3.61 2.70
C PHE A 52 0.55 -3.02 1.61
N LEU A 53 0.56 -1.69 1.51
CA LEU A 53 1.49 -0.93 0.68
C LEU A 53 2.53 -0.25 1.58
N LEU A 54 3.78 -0.23 1.15
CA LEU A 54 4.77 0.72 1.64
C LEU A 54 4.80 1.91 0.70
N ILE A 55 4.52 3.10 1.22
CA ILE A 55 4.53 4.34 0.47
C ILE A 55 5.74 5.14 0.95
N VAL A 56 6.64 5.45 0.03
CA VAL A 56 7.87 6.21 0.31
C VAL A 56 7.63 7.65 -0.10
N GLU A 57 7.71 8.54 0.87
CA GLU A 57 7.57 9.99 0.73
C GLU A 57 8.94 10.64 0.91
N LYS A 58 9.26 11.60 0.03
CA LYS A 58 10.46 12.42 0.12
C LYS A 58 10.09 13.82 0.61
N ILE A 59 10.74 14.24 1.69
CA ILE A 59 10.56 15.54 2.37
C ILE A 59 11.85 16.36 2.30
#